data_AF-A0A7J5EGN8-F1
#
_entry.id   AF-A0A7J5EGN8-F1
#
_cell.length_a   1.000
_cell.length_b   1.000
_cell.length_c   1.000
_cell.angle_alpha   90.00
_cell.angle_beta   90.00
_cell.angle_gamma   90.00
#
_symmetry.space_group_name_H-M   'P 1'
#
loop_
_entity.id
_entity.type
_entity.pdbx_description
1 polymer ?
#
loop_
_entity_poly.entity_id
_entity_poly.type
_entity_poly.pdbx_seq_one_letter_code
_entity_poly.pdbx_strand_id
1 'polypeptide(L)'
;MPDGSVALGGACTQGASGNTTGYDDCAAGGICIGGTCMDVCGFDGSPEAACGPDDHCVRYGQLFANGEDDPIAGACTPRCDPITQLQSNGASCGANRGCYLLTTQTDTVAICAGAGSTIVRQEIVGAVYANSCVPGAQPRRRDSSSTVMECGGLCRPADVTSTTNMTSEGGVAPDSCQQRWGRPSPGDPDGESCRYWWAREPFDTLSPYSNTVGWCFRHGAHLYDSDLNGTLDLAFPRCVSLTTGDVEPPVMNPPGNDALHFWCIATPQMLARVAQRIGREPAMREPRHDTLAPPW
;
A
#
# COMPACT_ATOMS: atom_id res chain seq x y z
N MET A 1 -10.84 23.68 -19.13
CA MET A 1 -11.00 22.40 -19.83
C MET A 1 -11.84 22.68 -21.07
N PRO A 2 -11.39 22.38 -22.31
CA PRO A 2 -12.29 22.15 -23.42
C PRO A 2 -13.31 21.09 -23.01
N ASP A 3 -14.56 21.26 -23.44
CA ASP A 3 -15.62 20.28 -23.21
C ASP A 3 -15.53 19.22 -24.31
N GLY A 4 -14.95 18.07 -23.98
CA GLY A 4 -14.94 16.92 -24.87
C GLY A 4 -16.33 16.29 -24.99
N SER A 5 -16.45 15.23 -25.78
CA SER A 5 -17.74 14.54 -25.99
C SER A 5 -17.80 13.16 -25.34
N VAL A 6 -16.68 12.66 -24.78
CA VAL A 6 -16.61 11.32 -24.20
C VAL A 6 -17.22 11.36 -22.79
N ALA A 7 -18.29 10.60 -22.60
CA ALA A 7 -18.93 10.47 -21.29
C ALA A 7 -18.04 9.71 -20.27
N LEU A 8 -18.34 9.88 -18.98
CA LEU A 8 -17.69 9.13 -17.90
C LEU A 8 -17.72 7.61 -18.15
N GLY A 9 -16.59 6.95 -17.88
CA GLY A 9 -16.38 5.53 -18.19
C GLY A 9 -16.08 5.22 -19.66
N GLY A 10 -16.19 6.21 -20.56
CA GLY A 10 -15.82 6.09 -21.97
C GLY A 10 -14.32 6.05 -22.19
N ALA A 11 -13.89 5.45 -23.30
CA ALA A 11 -12.50 5.46 -23.73
C ALA A 11 -12.10 6.86 -24.21
N CYS A 12 -10.99 7.38 -23.68
CA CYS A 12 -10.54 8.74 -23.93
C CYS A 12 -9.10 8.78 -24.42
N THR A 13 -8.74 9.91 -25.02
CA THR A 13 -7.37 10.21 -25.44
C THR A 13 -6.92 11.53 -24.84
N GLN A 14 -5.66 11.57 -24.41
CA GLN A 14 -5.03 12.81 -23.97
C GLN A 14 -4.32 13.43 -25.17
N GLY A 15 -4.64 14.68 -25.50
CA GLY A 15 -3.94 15.38 -26.57
C GLY A 15 -2.48 15.70 -26.21
N ALA A 16 -1.66 16.00 -27.22
CA ALA A 16 -0.23 16.28 -27.02
C ALA A 16 -0.01 17.46 -26.07
N SER A 17 0.98 17.36 -25.17
CA SER A 17 1.28 18.41 -24.19
C SER A 17 1.52 19.78 -24.85
N GLY A 18 0.78 20.79 -24.39
CA GLY A 18 0.87 22.16 -24.88
C GLY A 18 -0.38 22.97 -24.52
N ASN A 19 -0.27 24.30 -24.44
CA ASN A 19 -1.34 25.19 -23.97
C ASN A 19 -2.64 25.12 -24.78
N THR A 20 -2.63 24.52 -25.97
CA THR A 20 -3.80 24.43 -26.86
C THR A 20 -4.21 22.99 -27.22
N THR A 21 -3.38 22.00 -26.88
CA THR A 21 -3.58 20.59 -27.27
C THR A 21 -3.48 19.61 -26.11
N GLY A 22 -3.01 20.04 -24.93
CA GLY A 22 -2.81 19.18 -23.75
C GLY A 22 -4.08 18.88 -22.97
N TYR A 23 -5.22 18.83 -23.64
CA TYR A 23 -6.52 18.55 -23.05
C TYR A 23 -6.98 17.15 -23.45
N ASP A 24 -7.80 16.52 -22.61
CA ASP A 24 -8.48 15.28 -22.97
C ASP A 24 -9.81 15.53 -23.69
N ASP A 25 -10.36 14.48 -24.27
CA ASP A 25 -11.65 14.46 -24.97
C ASP A 25 -12.83 14.08 -24.06
N CYS A 26 -12.65 14.11 -22.74
CA CYS A 26 -13.72 13.88 -21.77
C CYS A 26 -14.68 15.06 -21.70
N ALA A 27 -15.96 14.75 -21.52
CA ALA A 27 -16.99 15.75 -21.25
C ALA A 27 -16.67 16.55 -19.98
N ALA A 28 -17.17 17.79 -19.90
CA ALA A 28 -16.95 18.69 -18.78
C ALA A 28 -17.22 18.00 -17.43
N GLY A 29 -16.27 18.17 -16.50
CA GLY A 29 -16.27 17.46 -15.20
C GLY A 29 -15.47 16.16 -15.22
N GLY A 30 -15.13 15.62 -16.39
CA GLY A 30 -14.27 14.46 -16.54
C GLY A 30 -12.78 14.79 -16.74
N ILE A 31 -11.93 13.78 -16.53
CA ILE A 31 -10.50 13.78 -16.85
C ILE A 31 -10.05 12.41 -17.34
N CYS A 32 -9.17 12.36 -18.34
CA CYS A 32 -8.71 11.09 -18.91
C CYS A 32 -7.59 10.44 -18.06
N ILE A 33 -7.89 9.31 -17.42
CA ILE A 33 -6.94 8.56 -16.58
C ILE A 33 -6.84 7.11 -17.08
N GLY A 34 -5.67 6.72 -17.58
CA GLY A 34 -5.46 5.36 -18.10
C GLY A 34 -6.37 5.03 -19.27
N GLY A 35 -6.64 6.02 -20.14
CA GLY A 35 -7.49 5.88 -21.31
C GLY A 35 -8.99 5.77 -21.00
N THR A 36 -9.43 6.14 -19.80
CA THR A 36 -10.86 6.21 -19.44
C THR A 36 -11.21 7.55 -18.80
N CYS A 37 -12.36 8.13 -19.20
CA CYS A 37 -12.87 9.35 -18.57
C CYS A 37 -13.33 9.06 -17.15
N MET A 38 -12.66 9.66 -16.18
CA MET A 38 -12.99 9.59 -14.76
C MET A 38 -13.58 10.91 -14.31
N ASP A 39 -14.48 10.85 -13.34
CA ASP A 39 -15.08 12.03 -12.72
C ASP A 39 -14.05 12.77 -11.85
N VAL A 40 -14.09 14.09 -11.83
CA VAL A 40 -13.13 14.94 -11.10
C VAL A 40 -13.65 15.24 -9.70
N CYS A 41 -12.80 15.07 -8.69
CA CYS A 41 -13.18 15.25 -7.28
C CYS A 41 -12.27 16.25 -6.54
N GLY A 42 -12.74 16.75 -5.39
CA GLY A 42 -11.93 17.56 -4.47
C GLY A 42 -11.98 19.09 -4.67
N PHE A 43 -12.77 19.60 -5.63
CA PHE A 43 -12.77 21.04 -5.93
C PHE A 43 -13.59 21.93 -4.99
N ASP A 44 -14.74 21.52 -4.42
CA ASP A 44 -15.56 22.20 -3.36
C ASP A 44 -17.10 22.35 -3.56
N GLY A 45 -17.81 21.26 -3.88
CA GLY A 45 -19.04 20.99 -3.11
C GLY A 45 -20.42 21.07 -3.79
N SER A 46 -20.58 20.69 -5.06
CA SER A 46 -21.89 20.25 -5.58
C SER A 46 -21.75 19.10 -6.61
N PRO A 47 -22.82 18.35 -6.91
CA PRO A 47 -22.86 16.87 -6.92
C PRO A 47 -21.79 16.24 -7.84
N GLU A 48 -21.10 15.18 -7.37
CA GLU A 48 -19.78 14.64 -7.82
C GLU A 48 -18.55 15.23 -7.07
N ALA A 49 -18.75 16.27 -6.26
CA ALA A 49 -17.76 16.76 -5.29
C ALA A 49 -17.30 15.73 -4.23
N ALA A 50 -18.01 14.61 -4.12
CA ALA A 50 -17.56 13.39 -3.44
C ALA A 50 -17.78 12.24 -4.41
N CYS A 51 -16.74 11.46 -4.64
CA CYS A 51 -16.85 10.20 -5.38
C CYS A 51 -17.95 9.34 -4.77
N GLY A 52 -18.58 8.50 -5.62
CA GLY A 52 -19.60 7.56 -5.16
C GLY A 52 -19.09 6.69 -3.99
N PRO A 53 -20.00 6.03 -3.23
CA PRO A 53 -19.61 5.17 -2.12
C PRO A 53 -18.65 4.04 -2.55
N ASP A 54 -18.69 3.67 -3.83
CA ASP A 54 -17.85 2.66 -4.47
C ASP A 54 -16.54 3.21 -5.02
N ASP A 55 -16.25 4.50 -4.84
CA ASP A 55 -15.08 5.17 -5.41
C ASP A 55 -14.25 5.91 -4.33
N HIS A 56 -12.99 6.18 -4.67
CA HIS A 56 -12.07 7.03 -3.93
C HIS A 56 -11.69 8.25 -4.77
N CYS A 57 -11.51 9.40 -4.11
CA CYS A 57 -10.92 10.57 -4.74
C CYS A 57 -9.40 10.44 -4.72
N VAL A 58 -8.78 10.18 -5.88
CA VAL A 58 -7.35 9.94 -5.99
C VAL A 58 -6.65 11.16 -6.57
N ARG A 59 -5.72 11.71 -5.79
CA ARG A 59 -4.88 12.82 -6.20
C ARG A 59 -3.66 12.29 -6.94
N TYR A 60 -3.61 12.53 -8.23
CA TYR A 60 -2.46 12.17 -9.06
C TYR A 60 -1.47 13.33 -9.08
N GLY A 61 -0.20 13.04 -8.79
CA GLY A 61 0.87 14.03 -8.93
C GLY A 61 0.95 14.53 -10.38
N GLN A 62 1.18 15.84 -10.57
CA GLN A 62 1.31 16.49 -11.87
C GLN A 62 0.07 16.44 -12.78
N LEU A 63 -1.06 15.91 -12.32
CA LEU A 63 -2.29 15.87 -13.12
C LEU A 63 -2.92 17.25 -13.28
N PHE A 64 -2.88 18.05 -12.22
CA PHE A 64 -3.27 19.46 -12.24
C PHE A 64 -2.02 20.32 -12.06
N ALA A 65 -1.89 21.37 -12.87
CA ALA A 65 -0.75 22.28 -12.87
C ALA A 65 -0.77 23.18 -11.61
N ASN A 66 -0.43 22.61 -10.46
CA ASN A 66 -0.52 23.28 -9.15
C ASN A 66 0.85 23.70 -8.60
N GLY A 67 1.93 23.65 -9.40
CA GLY A 67 3.19 24.30 -9.04
C GLY A 67 3.90 23.75 -7.79
N GLU A 68 3.96 22.42 -7.65
CA GLU A 68 4.62 21.66 -6.56
C GLU A 68 3.85 21.48 -5.24
N ASP A 69 2.67 22.11 -5.07
CA ASP A 69 1.81 21.84 -3.91
C ASP A 69 0.94 20.58 -4.10
N ASP A 70 0.57 19.92 -2.99
CA ASP A 70 -0.32 18.76 -2.97
C ASP A 70 -1.58 19.02 -3.84
N PRO A 71 -1.96 18.11 -4.76
CA PRO A 71 -3.07 18.39 -5.66
C PRO A 71 -4.36 18.65 -4.89
N ILE A 72 -4.99 19.81 -5.11
CA ILE A 72 -6.28 20.14 -4.48
C ILE A 72 -7.41 19.21 -4.97
N ALA A 73 -7.25 18.65 -6.17
CA ALA A 73 -8.22 17.81 -6.84
C ALA A 73 -7.65 16.48 -7.31
N GLY A 74 -8.54 15.53 -7.56
CA GLY A 74 -8.24 14.20 -8.01
C GLY A 74 -9.23 13.69 -9.04
N ALA A 75 -9.20 12.39 -9.29
CA ALA A 75 -10.23 11.70 -10.05
C ALA A 75 -10.85 10.58 -9.21
N CYS A 76 -12.15 10.37 -9.39
CA CYS A 76 -12.87 9.26 -8.78
C CYS A 76 -12.46 7.96 -9.44
N THR A 77 -11.94 7.04 -8.63
CA THR A 77 -11.55 5.71 -9.07
C THR A 77 -12.30 4.65 -8.29
N PRO A 78 -12.72 3.56 -8.95
CA PRO A 78 -13.31 2.41 -8.28
C PRO A 78 -12.45 1.90 -7.14
N ARG A 79 -13.10 1.74 -5.99
CA ARG A 79 -12.59 0.99 -4.85
C ARG A 79 -12.35 -0.44 -5.27
N CYS A 80 -11.27 -0.99 -4.76
CA CYS A 80 -10.98 -2.40 -4.94
C CYS A 80 -10.30 -2.97 -3.70
N ASP A 81 -10.32 -4.29 -3.60
CA ASP A 81 -9.62 -5.05 -2.59
C ASP A 81 -8.26 -5.50 -3.17
N PRO A 82 -7.13 -5.04 -2.61
CA PRO A 82 -5.80 -5.35 -3.13
C PRO A 82 -5.39 -6.81 -2.86
N ILE A 83 -6.10 -7.53 -1.98
CA ILE A 83 -5.96 -8.97 -1.83
C ILE A 83 -6.76 -9.65 -2.93
N THR A 84 -8.08 -9.52 -2.93
CA THR A 84 -8.92 -10.31 -3.87
C THR A 84 -8.83 -9.85 -5.32
N GLN A 85 -8.32 -8.63 -5.57
CA GLN A 85 -8.24 -7.98 -6.89
C GLN A 85 -9.61 -7.69 -7.52
N LEU A 86 -10.63 -7.58 -6.67
CA LEU A 86 -12.01 -7.30 -7.06
C LEU A 86 -12.43 -5.92 -6.59
N GLN A 87 -13.29 -5.27 -7.36
CA GLN A 87 -14.03 -4.08 -6.98
C GLN A 87 -15.17 -4.41 -6.02
N SER A 88 -15.80 -3.40 -5.43
CA SER A 88 -16.94 -3.58 -4.50
C SER A 88 -18.13 -4.32 -5.15
N ASN A 89 -18.31 -4.16 -6.47
CA ASN A 89 -19.32 -4.87 -7.26
C ASN A 89 -18.91 -6.31 -7.66
N GLY A 90 -17.73 -6.78 -7.24
CA GLY A 90 -17.19 -8.11 -7.57
C GLY A 90 -16.53 -8.23 -8.95
N ALA A 91 -16.50 -7.18 -9.76
CA ALA A 91 -15.78 -7.17 -11.03
C ALA A 91 -14.27 -7.01 -10.81
N SER A 92 -13.45 -7.40 -11.79
CA SER A 92 -12.02 -7.08 -11.76
C SER A 92 -11.78 -5.62 -12.16
N CYS A 93 -10.55 -5.13 -12.00
CA CYS A 93 -10.13 -3.81 -12.47
C CYS A 93 -10.12 -3.64 -14.01
N GLY A 94 -10.57 -4.63 -14.78
CA GLY A 94 -10.52 -4.65 -16.24
C GLY A 94 -9.24 -5.31 -16.78
N ALA A 95 -9.12 -5.36 -18.11
CA ALA A 95 -7.98 -5.97 -18.78
C ALA A 95 -6.68 -5.17 -18.53
N ASN A 96 -5.57 -5.88 -18.28
CA ASN A 96 -4.25 -5.30 -18.01
C ASN A 96 -4.19 -4.31 -16.84
N ARG A 97 -5.09 -4.45 -15.86
CA ARG A 97 -5.16 -3.60 -14.66
C ARG A 97 -5.19 -4.44 -13.40
N GLY A 98 -4.74 -3.86 -12.30
CA GLY A 98 -4.72 -4.46 -10.97
C GLY A 98 -5.15 -3.46 -9.90
N CYS A 99 -5.52 -3.98 -8.74
CA CYS A 99 -5.81 -3.21 -7.54
C CYS A 99 -4.54 -3.03 -6.71
N TYR A 100 -4.16 -1.78 -6.47
CA TYR A 100 -2.94 -1.41 -5.77
C TYR A 100 -3.24 -0.48 -4.60
N LEU A 101 -2.59 -0.73 -3.46
CA LEU A 101 -2.57 0.18 -2.32
C LEU A 101 -1.71 1.41 -2.65
N LEU A 102 -2.20 2.57 -2.22
CA LEU A 102 -1.49 3.84 -2.23
C LEU A 102 -1.58 4.44 -0.84
N THR A 103 -0.43 4.62 -0.19
CA THR A 103 -0.32 5.20 1.14
C THR A 103 0.22 6.63 1.04
N THR A 104 -0.60 7.61 1.38
CA THR A 104 -0.20 9.02 1.44
C THR A 104 0.23 9.39 2.86
N GLN A 105 0.61 10.65 3.07
CA GLN A 105 0.89 11.16 4.42
C GLN A 105 -0.33 11.14 5.35
N THR A 106 -1.55 10.97 4.83
CA THR A 106 -2.78 11.13 5.61
C THR A 106 -3.79 10.00 5.46
N ASP A 107 -3.67 9.17 4.42
CA ASP A 107 -4.64 8.11 4.11
C ASP A 107 -4.02 6.98 3.29
N THR A 108 -4.61 5.79 3.37
CA THR A 108 -4.32 4.64 2.50
C THR A 108 -5.57 4.25 1.74
N VAL A 109 -5.49 4.25 0.41
CA VAL A 109 -6.56 3.83 -0.49
C VAL A 109 -6.11 2.67 -1.36
N ALA A 110 -7.04 1.90 -1.91
CA ALA A 110 -6.73 0.90 -2.93
C ALA A 110 -7.50 1.18 -4.22
N ILE A 111 -6.78 1.20 -5.35
CA ILE A 111 -7.32 1.68 -6.62
C ILE A 111 -6.89 0.84 -7.80
N CYS A 112 -7.70 0.85 -8.86
CA CYS A 112 -7.41 0.16 -10.11
C CYS A 112 -6.43 0.96 -10.99
N ALA A 113 -5.23 0.41 -11.21
CA ALA A 113 -4.20 1.01 -12.08
C ALA A 113 -3.69 0.00 -13.12
N GLY A 114 -2.91 0.46 -14.10
CA GLY A 114 -2.24 -0.41 -15.08
C GLY A 114 -1.38 -1.47 -14.38
N ALA A 115 -1.52 -2.72 -14.79
CA ALA A 115 -0.87 -3.84 -14.13
C ALA A 115 0.64 -3.86 -14.42
N GLY A 116 1.45 -3.90 -13.37
CA GLY A 116 2.88 -4.18 -13.47
C GLY A 116 3.15 -5.64 -13.84
N SER A 117 4.38 -5.91 -14.29
CA SER A 117 4.85 -7.24 -14.69
C SER A 117 5.91 -7.83 -13.76
N THR A 118 6.47 -7.03 -12.85
CA THR A 118 7.51 -7.48 -11.93
C THR A 118 6.91 -8.39 -10.87
N ILE A 119 7.34 -9.65 -10.83
CA ILE A 119 6.81 -10.65 -9.89
C ILE A 119 7.48 -10.54 -8.51
N VAL A 120 6.88 -11.16 -7.50
CA VAL A 120 7.42 -11.18 -6.13
C VAL A 120 8.87 -11.71 -6.09
N ARG A 121 9.74 -11.06 -5.30
CA ARG A 121 11.21 -11.23 -5.21
C ARG A 121 12.01 -10.79 -6.44
N GLN A 122 11.40 -10.24 -7.47
CA GLN A 122 12.16 -9.60 -8.53
C GLN A 122 12.47 -8.14 -8.19
N GLU A 123 13.69 -7.75 -8.53
CA GLU A 123 14.16 -6.37 -8.45
C GLU A 123 13.35 -5.47 -9.38
N ILE A 124 12.97 -4.30 -8.88
CA ILE A 124 12.34 -3.26 -9.66
C ILE A 124 13.46 -2.37 -10.20
N VAL A 125 13.66 -2.40 -11.52
CA VAL A 125 14.68 -1.60 -12.19
C VAL A 125 14.09 -0.26 -12.59
N GLY A 126 14.72 0.84 -12.15
CA GLY A 126 14.32 2.21 -12.49
C GLY A 126 13.39 2.84 -11.47
N ALA A 127 12.41 3.61 -11.93
CA ALA A 127 11.45 4.27 -11.06
C ALA A 127 10.49 3.25 -10.42
N VAL A 128 10.21 3.43 -9.13
CA VAL A 128 9.43 2.50 -8.32
C VAL A 128 8.09 3.15 -7.98
N TYR A 129 7.02 2.48 -8.41
CA TYR A 129 5.64 2.89 -8.24
C TYR A 129 4.85 1.75 -7.60
N ALA A 130 3.73 2.04 -6.96
CA ALA A 130 2.87 1.00 -6.36
C ALA A 130 2.46 -0.08 -7.38
N ASN A 131 2.24 0.32 -8.64
CA ASN A 131 1.92 -0.58 -9.74
C ASN A 131 3.13 -1.09 -10.56
N SER A 132 4.37 -0.92 -10.05
CA SER A 132 5.55 -1.59 -10.64
C SER A 132 5.47 -3.12 -10.54
N CYS A 133 4.71 -3.61 -9.56
CA CYS A 133 4.54 -5.02 -9.27
C CYS A 133 3.30 -5.62 -9.92
N VAL A 134 3.28 -6.95 -10.08
CA VAL A 134 2.07 -7.68 -10.47
C VAL A 134 0.90 -7.44 -9.51
N PRO A 135 -0.36 -7.56 -9.96
CA PRO A 135 -1.54 -7.37 -9.12
C PRO A 135 -1.49 -8.21 -7.82
N GLY A 136 -1.72 -7.54 -6.68
CA GLY A 136 -1.62 -8.15 -5.35
C GLY A 136 -0.22 -8.16 -4.74
N ALA A 137 0.78 -7.59 -5.41
CA ALA A 137 2.09 -7.33 -4.86
C ALA A 137 2.34 -5.82 -4.75
N GLN A 138 3.29 -5.44 -3.89
CA GLN A 138 3.68 -4.06 -3.61
C GLN A 138 5.21 -3.95 -3.55
N PRO A 139 5.80 -2.82 -3.98
CA PRO A 139 7.21 -2.57 -3.75
C PRO A 139 7.55 -2.60 -2.26
N ARG A 140 8.71 -3.17 -1.95
CA ARG A 140 9.35 -3.15 -0.64
C ARG A 140 10.87 -3.13 -0.80
N ARG A 141 11.58 -2.75 0.25
CA ARG A 141 13.03 -2.94 0.28
C ARG A 141 13.35 -4.44 0.36
N ARG A 142 14.42 -4.86 -0.33
CA ARG A 142 14.92 -6.23 -0.26
C ARG A 142 15.38 -6.61 1.15
N ASP A 143 16.11 -5.70 1.79
CA ASP A 143 16.69 -5.88 3.11
C ASP A 143 16.93 -4.52 3.78
N SER A 144 17.30 -4.53 5.05
CA SER A 144 17.50 -3.30 5.83
C SER A 144 18.73 -2.49 5.41
N SER A 145 19.72 -3.10 4.76
CA SER A 145 20.99 -2.48 4.37
C SER A 145 20.98 -1.90 2.95
N SER A 146 20.13 -2.44 2.08
CA SER A 146 20.10 -2.15 0.65
C SER A 146 19.04 -1.13 0.27
N THR A 147 19.33 -0.29 -0.73
CA THR A 147 18.33 0.58 -1.36
C THR A 147 17.61 -0.12 -2.53
N VAL A 148 17.91 -1.41 -2.76
CA VAL A 148 17.27 -2.19 -3.82
C VAL A 148 15.81 -2.45 -3.46
N MET A 149 14.94 -2.10 -4.39
CA MET A 149 13.51 -2.35 -4.30
C MET A 149 13.15 -3.63 -5.04
N GLU A 150 12.26 -4.41 -4.45
CA GLU A 150 11.69 -5.61 -5.05
C GLU A 150 10.20 -5.66 -4.79
N CYS A 151 9.51 -6.56 -5.48
CA CYS A 151 8.09 -6.80 -5.20
C CYS A 151 7.93 -7.79 -4.03
N GLY A 152 7.11 -7.41 -3.05
CA GLY A 152 6.61 -8.28 -1.98
C GLY A 152 5.13 -8.59 -2.19
N GLY A 153 4.70 -9.81 -1.88
CA GLY A 153 3.30 -10.19 -1.98
C GLY A 153 2.46 -9.55 -0.88
N LEU A 154 1.21 -9.20 -1.17
CA LEU A 154 0.20 -8.90 -0.16
C LEU A 154 -0.44 -10.20 0.33
N CYS A 155 -0.92 -10.19 1.57
CA CYS A 155 -1.52 -11.35 2.23
C CYS A 155 -2.67 -10.96 3.14
N ARG A 156 -3.54 -11.92 3.46
CA ARG A 156 -4.57 -11.73 4.51
C ARG A 156 -3.92 -12.01 5.88
N PRO A 157 -3.80 -11.00 6.77
CA PRO A 157 -3.13 -11.18 8.05
C PRO A 157 -4.04 -11.89 9.07
N ALA A 158 -3.44 -12.38 10.14
CA ALA A 158 -4.10 -12.83 11.36
C ALA A 158 -3.26 -12.41 12.56
N ASP A 159 -3.89 -12.24 13.72
CA ASP A 159 -3.16 -12.01 14.96
C ASP A 159 -2.35 -13.25 15.31
N VAL A 160 -1.02 -13.12 15.34
CA VAL A 160 -0.10 -14.23 15.60
C VAL A 160 0.84 -13.88 16.74
N THR A 161 0.94 -14.78 17.71
CA THR A 161 1.87 -14.69 18.85
C THR A 161 2.43 -16.08 19.14
N SER A 162 3.27 -16.21 20.17
CA SER A 162 3.75 -17.50 20.69
C SER A 162 2.64 -18.43 21.20
N THR A 163 1.43 -17.92 21.41
CA THR A 163 0.28 -18.69 21.90
C THR A 163 -0.95 -18.63 21.00
N THR A 164 -0.94 -17.79 19.98
CA THR A 164 -2.12 -17.47 19.16
C THR A 164 -1.83 -17.66 17.69
N ASN A 165 -2.68 -18.43 17.00
CA ASN A 165 -2.67 -18.65 15.55
C ASN A 165 -1.29 -18.91 14.92
N MET A 166 -0.39 -19.61 15.62
CA MET A 166 1.00 -19.82 15.17
C MET A 166 1.11 -20.40 13.75
N THR A 167 0.16 -21.24 13.35
CA THR A 167 0.10 -21.83 12.01
C THR A 167 -0.20 -20.82 10.90
N SER A 168 -0.74 -19.66 11.28
CA SER A 168 -1.13 -18.55 10.38
C SER A 168 -0.08 -17.46 10.31
N GLU A 169 1.16 -17.68 10.78
CA GLU A 169 2.24 -16.68 10.69
C GLU A 169 2.47 -16.18 9.27
N GLY A 170 2.28 -17.05 8.27
CA GLY A 170 2.36 -16.69 6.86
C GLY A 170 1.11 -16.02 6.27
N GLY A 171 0.08 -15.78 7.09
CA GLY A 171 -1.23 -15.27 6.68
C GLY A 171 -2.29 -16.37 6.55
N VAL A 172 -3.52 -15.94 6.30
CA VAL A 172 -4.71 -16.80 6.18
C VAL A 172 -4.92 -17.23 4.73
N ALA A 173 -5.12 -18.52 4.52
CA ALA A 173 -5.44 -19.09 3.22
C ALA A 173 -6.73 -18.50 2.61
N PRO A 174 -6.86 -18.41 1.27
CA PRO A 174 -5.85 -18.77 0.26
C PRO A 174 -4.78 -17.69 0.06
N ASP A 175 -4.94 -16.53 0.71
CA ASP A 175 -4.14 -15.32 0.51
C ASP A 175 -2.92 -15.27 1.45
N SER A 176 -2.31 -16.42 1.75
CA SER A 176 -1.09 -16.48 2.56
C SER A 176 0.15 -16.31 1.67
N CYS A 177 1.27 -15.93 2.27
CA CYS A 177 2.55 -15.77 1.59
C CYS A 177 3.00 -17.06 0.90
N GLN A 178 2.78 -18.19 1.56
CA GLN A 178 3.17 -19.50 1.06
C GLN A 178 2.24 -19.95 -0.06
N GLN A 179 0.92 -19.85 0.15
CA GLN A 179 -0.05 -20.42 -0.79
C GLN A 179 -0.19 -19.57 -2.06
N ARG A 180 -0.26 -18.24 -1.93
CA ARG A 180 -0.46 -17.35 -3.07
C ARG A 180 0.81 -17.09 -3.85
N TRP A 181 1.93 -16.92 -3.14
CA TRP A 181 3.19 -16.45 -3.74
C TRP A 181 4.28 -17.52 -3.77
N GLY A 182 4.02 -18.73 -3.26
CA GLY A 182 5.01 -19.82 -3.22
C GLY A 182 6.23 -19.49 -2.36
N ARG A 183 6.06 -18.68 -1.31
CA ARG A 183 7.17 -18.27 -0.45
C ARG A 183 7.56 -19.38 0.52
N PRO A 184 8.81 -19.43 0.99
CA PRO A 184 9.19 -20.34 2.06
C PRO A 184 8.34 -20.12 3.31
N SER A 185 8.16 -21.18 4.08
CA SER A 185 7.47 -21.11 5.37
C SER A 185 8.19 -20.14 6.30
N PRO A 186 7.51 -19.52 7.28
CA PRO A 186 8.14 -18.54 8.16
C PRO A 186 9.27 -19.12 9.04
N GLY A 187 9.37 -20.44 9.19
CA GLY A 187 10.49 -21.06 9.92
C GLY A 187 11.79 -21.17 9.13
N ASP A 188 11.76 -20.85 7.83
CA ASP A 188 12.93 -20.81 6.96
C ASP A 188 13.69 -19.48 7.15
N PRO A 189 15.03 -19.44 7.07
CA PRO A 189 15.79 -18.19 7.09
C PRO A 189 15.35 -17.15 6.04
N ASP A 190 14.85 -17.62 4.89
CA ASP A 190 14.27 -16.81 3.82
C ASP A 190 12.73 -16.73 3.88
N GLY A 191 12.14 -17.23 4.97
CA GLY A 191 10.72 -17.28 5.25
C GLY A 191 10.06 -15.91 5.32
N GLU A 192 8.76 -15.88 5.02
CA GLU A 192 7.96 -14.66 5.08
C GLU A 192 6.77 -14.82 6.02
N SER A 193 6.64 -13.89 6.96
CA SER A 193 5.46 -13.75 7.82
C SER A 193 4.52 -12.71 7.19
N CYS A 194 3.21 -12.89 7.33
CA CYS A 194 2.25 -11.86 6.94
C CYS A 194 2.13 -10.82 8.07
N ARG A 195 2.59 -9.59 7.83
CA ARG A 195 2.59 -8.49 8.81
C ARG A 195 1.52 -7.46 8.46
N TYR A 196 0.90 -6.87 9.47
CA TYR A 196 -0.24 -5.97 9.31
C TYR A 196 0.14 -4.61 8.71
N TRP A 197 -0.57 -4.17 7.67
CA TRP A 197 -0.27 -2.98 6.86
C TRP A 197 -0.11 -1.67 7.66
N TRP A 198 -0.79 -1.54 8.81
CA TRP A 198 -0.76 -0.32 9.62
C TRP A 198 0.65 0.20 9.97
N ALA A 199 1.65 -0.69 9.96
CA ALA A 199 3.04 -0.34 10.19
C ALA A 199 3.69 0.49 9.08
N ARG A 200 3.15 0.41 7.87
CA ARG A 200 3.60 1.17 6.70
C ARG A 200 2.90 2.52 6.57
N GLU A 201 1.91 2.78 7.42
CA GLU A 201 1.13 4.01 7.33
C GLU A 201 1.82 5.14 8.09
N PRO A 202 2.17 6.26 7.42
CA PRO A 202 2.89 7.37 8.05
C PRO A 202 1.99 8.26 8.91
N PHE A 203 0.71 7.92 9.07
CA PHE A 203 -0.30 8.67 9.81
C PHE A 203 -0.86 7.87 10.99
N ASP A 204 -1.52 8.59 11.91
CA ASP A 204 -1.96 8.06 13.21
C ASP A 204 -3.38 7.47 13.19
N THR A 205 -4.12 7.68 12.09
CA THR A 205 -5.50 7.20 11.92
C THR A 205 -5.46 5.87 11.18
N LEU A 206 -6.22 4.86 11.61
CA LEU A 206 -6.26 3.62 10.84
C LEU A 206 -7.07 3.80 9.57
N SER A 207 -6.48 3.44 8.44
CA SER A 207 -7.22 3.25 7.21
C SER A 207 -8.09 1.98 7.27
N PRO A 208 -9.01 1.79 6.31
CA PRO A 208 -9.73 0.53 6.16
C PRO A 208 -8.82 -0.69 5.92
N TYR A 209 -7.56 -0.47 5.51
CA TYR A 209 -6.60 -1.51 5.13
C TYR A 209 -5.62 -1.87 6.25
N SER A 210 -5.43 -0.97 7.23
CA SER A 210 -4.51 -1.11 8.37
C SER A 210 -4.51 -2.50 9.01
N ASN A 211 -5.72 -3.03 9.27
CA ASN A 211 -5.93 -4.29 9.98
C ASN A 211 -6.51 -5.41 9.09
N THR A 212 -6.68 -5.18 7.79
CA THR A 212 -7.33 -6.15 6.87
C THR A 212 -6.37 -6.61 5.78
N VAL A 213 -5.34 -5.83 5.48
CA VAL A 213 -4.26 -6.17 4.56
C VAL A 213 -2.98 -6.38 5.34
N GLY A 214 -2.22 -7.38 4.92
CA GLY A 214 -0.84 -7.54 5.33
C GLY A 214 0.08 -7.59 4.13
N TRP A 215 1.37 -7.52 4.40
CA TRP A 215 2.39 -7.80 3.41
C TRP A 215 3.26 -8.95 3.89
N CYS A 216 3.72 -9.74 2.92
CA CYS A 216 4.68 -10.79 3.18
C CYS A 216 6.02 -10.13 3.51
N PHE A 217 6.47 -10.31 4.74
CA PHE A 217 7.67 -9.67 5.29
C PHE A 217 8.76 -10.70 5.54
N ARG A 218 9.93 -10.45 4.95
CA ARG A 218 11.12 -11.29 5.09
C ARG A 218 11.88 -10.93 6.35
N HIS A 219 11.45 -11.49 7.48
CA HIS A 219 11.98 -11.15 8.80
C HIS A 219 13.48 -11.44 8.93
N GLY A 220 13.99 -12.55 8.36
CA GLY A 220 15.42 -12.90 8.41
C GLY A 220 16.36 -11.94 7.66
N ALA A 221 15.83 -11.10 6.77
CA ALA A 221 16.64 -10.15 6.00
C ALA A 221 16.53 -8.71 6.49
N HIS A 222 15.68 -8.46 7.47
CA HIS A 222 15.54 -7.14 8.07
C HIS A 222 16.14 -7.17 9.45
N LEU A 223 16.89 -6.13 9.77
CA LEU A 223 17.44 -5.88 11.08
C LEU A 223 16.71 -4.69 11.73
N TYR A 224 16.53 -4.72 13.03
CA TYR A 224 16.08 -3.59 13.84
C TYR A 224 17.18 -3.16 14.81
N ASP A 225 17.05 -1.95 15.35
CA ASP A 225 17.93 -1.38 16.36
C ASP A 225 17.39 -1.74 17.74
N SER A 226 18.00 -2.74 18.37
CA SER A 226 17.47 -3.34 19.60
C SER A 226 17.76 -2.54 20.87
N ASP A 227 18.74 -1.64 20.83
CA ASP A 227 19.19 -0.82 21.96
C ASP A 227 19.06 0.70 21.72
N LEU A 228 18.47 1.09 20.58
CA LEU A 228 18.20 2.46 20.16
C LEU A 228 19.49 3.30 20.03
N ASN A 229 20.61 2.67 19.68
CA ASN A 229 21.90 3.36 19.50
C ASN A 229 22.09 3.92 18.07
N GLY A 230 21.14 3.69 17.16
CA GLY A 230 21.17 4.08 15.76
C GLY A 230 21.80 3.04 14.83
N THR A 231 22.18 1.86 15.35
CA THR A 231 22.80 0.77 14.60
C THR A 231 21.88 -0.43 14.57
N LEU A 232 21.55 -0.92 13.38
CA LEU A 232 20.79 -2.16 13.25
C LEU A 232 21.66 -3.36 13.64
N ASP A 233 21.21 -4.13 14.62
CA ASP A 233 22.04 -5.13 15.31
C ASP A 233 21.35 -6.50 15.48
N LEU A 234 20.02 -6.57 15.49
CA LEU A 234 19.26 -7.82 15.61
C LEU A 234 18.31 -8.04 14.45
N ALA A 235 18.14 -9.31 14.05
CA ALA A 235 17.16 -9.69 13.05
C ALA A 235 15.73 -9.52 13.57
N PHE A 236 14.82 -9.12 12.68
CA PHE A 236 13.40 -9.04 13.03
C PHE A 236 12.89 -10.40 13.54
N PRO A 237 12.21 -10.44 14.70
CA PRO A 237 11.71 -11.68 15.25
C PRO A 237 10.52 -12.22 14.46
N ARG A 238 10.34 -13.54 14.55
CA ARG A 238 9.14 -14.22 14.06
C ARG A 238 7.93 -13.87 14.93
N CYS A 239 6.73 -13.89 14.37
CA CYS A 239 5.54 -13.61 15.18
C CYS A 239 5.29 -14.66 16.24
N VAL A 240 5.63 -15.92 15.94
CA VAL A 240 5.46 -17.04 16.87
C VAL A 240 6.49 -17.05 18.01
N SER A 241 7.50 -16.18 17.98
CA SER A 241 8.41 -16.00 19.11
C SER A 241 8.01 -14.84 20.02
N LEU A 242 7.01 -14.05 19.64
CA LEU A 242 6.61 -12.84 20.37
C LEU A 242 5.45 -13.12 21.30
N THR A 243 5.46 -12.47 22.45
CA THR A 243 4.32 -12.47 23.37
C THR A 243 3.58 -11.13 23.32
N THR A 244 2.47 -11.02 24.05
CA THR A 244 1.78 -9.74 24.24
C THR A 244 2.38 -8.88 25.36
N GLY A 245 3.40 -9.38 26.06
CA GLY A 245 4.28 -8.59 26.92
C GLY A 245 5.71 -8.56 26.37
N ASP A 246 6.61 -7.87 27.07
CA ASP A 246 8.02 -7.74 26.67
C ASP A 246 8.74 -9.10 26.60
N VAL A 247 9.50 -9.28 25.55
CA VAL A 247 10.61 -10.21 25.40
C VAL A 247 11.87 -9.46 25.86
N GLU A 248 12.75 -10.14 26.60
CA GLU A 248 13.96 -9.54 27.16
C GLU A 248 15.12 -9.57 26.14
N PRO A 249 15.88 -8.47 25.96
CA PRO A 249 15.69 -7.15 26.55
C PRO A 249 14.49 -6.41 25.94
N PRO A 250 13.75 -5.62 26.76
CA PRO A 250 12.53 -4.96 26.31
C PRO A 250 12.85 -4.00 25.17
N VAL A 251 12.13 -4.16 24.05
CA VAL A 251 12.32 -3.35 22.84
C VAL A 251 11.93 -1.89 23.08
N MET A 252 11.20 -1.60 24.16
CA MET A 252 10.84 -0.26 24.58
C MET A 252 10.84 -0.08 26.10
N ASN A 253 11.00 1.17 26.53
CA ASN A 253 10.78 1.58 27.91
C ASN A 253 9.79 2.76 27.94
N PRO A 254 8.57 2.61 28.52
CA PRO A 254 8.11 1.46 29.33
C PRO A 254 7.78 0.20 28.50
N PRO A 255 7.70 -0.96 29.18
CA PRO A 255 7.23 -2.22 28.62
C PRO A 255 6.02 -2.11 27.69
N GLY A 256 6.11 -2.73 26.52
CA GLY A 256 5.11 -2.72 25.48
C GLY A 256 4.59 -4.11 25.12
N ASN A 257 3.74 -4.13 24.09
CA ASN A 257 3.32 -5.38 23.46
C ASN A 257 4.23 -5.61 22.25
N ASP A 258 5.17 -6.54 22.35
CA ASP A 258 6.14 -6.79 21.29
C ASP A 258 5.49 -7.31 20.01
N ALA A 259 4.45 -8.14 20.13
CA ALA A 259 3.68 -8.58 18.97
C ALA A 259 3.05 -7.38 18.23
N LEU A 260 2.66 -6.33 18.95
CA LEU A 260 2.23 -5.07 18.34
C LEU A 260 3.41 -4.32 17.72
N HIS A 261 4.53 -4.17 18.45
CA HIS A 261 5.74 -3.48 17.96
C HIS A 261 6.24 -4.04 16.63
N PHE A 262 6.23 -5.37 16.48
CA PHE A 262 6.63 -6.07 15.26
C PHE A 262 5.46 -6.43 14.34
N TRP A 263 4.31 -5.78 14.48
CA TRP A 263 3.21 -5.81 13.51
C TRP A 263 2.60 -7.20 13.27
N CYS A 264 2.65 -8.05 14.30
CA CYS A 264 2.10 -9.40 14.29
C CYS A 264 0.63 -9.47 14.71
N ILE A 265 0.11 -8.39 15.27
CA ILE A 265 -1.29 -8.26 15.65
C ILE A 265 -1.88 -6.96 15.10
N ALA A 266 -3.20 -6.96 14.96
CA ALA A 266 -3.98 -5.79 14.62
C ALA A 266 -3.77 -4.68 15.66
N THR A 267 -3.67 -3.44 15.19
CA THR A 267 -3.56 -2.30 16.10
C THR A 267 -4.94 -1.91 16.62
N PRO A 268 -5.16 -1.83 17.95
CA PRO A 268 -6.44 -1.41 18.49
C PRO A 268 -6.75 0.04 18.12
N GLN A 269 -7.98 0.35 17.74
CA GLN A 269 -8.37 1.73 17.36
C GLN A 269 -8.05 2.77 18.44
N MET A 270 -8.13 2.38 19.72
CA MET A 270 -7.82 3.24 20.88
C MET A 270 -6.31 3.50 21.06
N LEU A 271 -5.45 2.68 20.46
CA LEU A 271 -3.99 2.73 20.62
C LEU A 271 -3.26 3.14 19.33
N ALA A 272 -3.96 3.43 18.23
CA ALA A 272 -3.35 3.82 16.96
C ALA A 272 -2.28 4.91 17.13
N ARG A 273 -2.61 5.98 17.90
CA ARG A 273 -1.67 7.08 18.21
C ARG A 273 -0.40 6.68 18.97
N VAL A 274 -0.46 5.65 19.81
CA VAL A 274 0.68 5.22 20.65
C VAL A 274 1.48 4.13 19.94
N ALA A 275 0.80 3.11 19.42
CA ALA A 275 1.39 1.98 18.70
C ALA A 275 2.19 2.42 17.45
N GLN A 276 1.76 3.50 16.78
CA GLN A 276 2.43 3.97 15.56
C GLN A 276 3.63 4.89 15.83
N ARG A 277 3.72 5.58 16.97
CA ARG A 277 4.97 6.28 17.36
C ARG A 277 6.10 5.31 17.64
N ILE A 278 5.74 4.16 18.21
CA ILE A 278 6.61 3.07 18.59
C ILE A 278 7.25 2.37 17.38
N GLY A 279 6.53 2.24 16.26
CA GLY A 279 7.04 1.62 15.03
C GLY A 279 7.82 2.55 14.10
N ARG A 280 7.90 3.86 14.41
CA ARG A 280 8.41 4.88 13.47
C ARG A 280 9.93 5.07 13.48
N GLU A 281 10.65 4.62 14.50
CA GLU A 281 12.10 4.89 14.59
C GLU A 281 12.99 4.08 13.61
N PRO A 282 12.69 2.84 13.19
CA PRO A 282 13.49 2.16 12.15
C PRO A 282 12.95 2.35 10.72
N ALA A 283 11.68 2.75 10.55
CA ALA A 283 10.97 2.71 9.27
C ALA A 283 10.97 4.04 8.49
N MET A 284 11.62 5.10 8.99
CA MET A 284 11.70 6.40 8.32
C MET A 284 12.70 6.42 7.14
N ARG A 285 12.56 5.46 6.23
CA ARG A 285 13.13 5.45 4.87
C ARG A 285 12.17 4.73 3.94
N GLU A 286 10.95 5.25 3.78
CA GLU A 286 10.14 4.93 2.61
C GLU A 286 10.32 6.04 1.55
N PRO A 287 10.98 5.72 0.41
CA PRO A 287 11.05 6.59 -0.76
C PRO A 287 9.67 6.86 -1.36
N ARG A 288 9.66 7.57 -2.51
CA ARG A 288 8.50 7.99 -3.33
C ARG A 288 7.54 6.87 -3.83
N HIS A 289 7.46 5.75 -3.13
CA HIS A 289 6.90 4.45 -3.52
C HIS A 289 5.37 4.38 -3.59
N ASP A 290 4.68 5.37 -3.04
CA ASP A 290 3.22 5.43 -3.00
C ASP A 290 2.63 6.30 -4.11
N THR A 291 3.36 6.42 -5.21
CA THR A 291 2.84 7.03 -6.43
C THR A 291 2.57 5.95 -7.46
N LEU A 292 1.53 6.13 -8.27
CA LEU A 292 1.36 5.34 -9.47
C LEU A 292 2.27 5.86 -10.56
N ALA A 293 2.74 4.95 -11.42
CA ALA A 293 3.33 5.37 -12.67
C ALA A 293 2.29 6.21 -13.43
N PRO A 294 2.68 7.35 -14.03
CA PRO A 294 1.79 8.08 -14.91
C PRO A 294 1.28 7.14 -16.02
N PRO A 295 0.02 7.29 -16.43
CA PRO A 295 -0.66 6.30 -17.27
C PRO A 295 -0.33 6.40 -18.77
N TRP A 296 0.91 6.73 -19.14
CA TRP A 296 1.32 6.91 -20.54
C TRP A 296 0.98 5.74 -21.46
#